data_AF-A0A1S4BJ95-F1
#
_entry.id   AF-A0A1S4BJ95-F1
#
_cell.length_a   1.000
_cell.length_b   1.000
_cell.length_c   1.000
_cell.angle_alpha   90.00
_cell.angle_beta   90.00
_cell.angle_gamma   90.00
#
_symmetry.space_group_name_H-M   'P 1'
#
loop_
_entity.id
_entity.type
_entity.pdbx_description
1 polymer ?
#
loop_
_entity_poly.entity_id
_entity_poly.type
_entity_poly.pdbx_seq_one_letter_code
_entity_poly.pdbx_strand_id
1 'polypeptide(L)'
;MDEEGEMGRRPRGRPAGSKNRPKPPIIINRDSANALRTHLMEIADGCDIMESVSNFSRRRQRGVCIMSGTGNVTNVNLKQPASPGEIATLHGRFEILSLSGSFLPPPAPSAASGLTIYLAGGQGQVVGGSVVGALMASGPVVIMAASFGNAAYERLPLEEDDQNPLPVAPGGSPGATGGHGQQQQLLADGSILHVMPPNLLNSIQLPPEGYWATGRPPF
;
A
#
# COMPACT_ATOMS: atom_id res chain seq x y z
N MET A 1 0.25 -72.48 53.98
CA MET A 1 1.36 -71.54 53.81
C MET A 1 2.19 -72.16 52.71
N ASP A 2 2.14 -71.69 51.45
CA ASP A 2 1.91 -70.33 51.00
C ASP A 2 1.30 -70.29 49.58
N GLU A 3 0.43 -69.31 49.33
CA GLU A 3 -0.12 -68.95 48.02
C GLU A 3 0.97 -68.30 47.16
N GLU A 4 1.28 -68.88 46.00
CA GLU A 4 2.09 -68.22 44.98
C GLU A 4 1.25 -67.13 44.29
N GLY A 5 1.40 -65.90 44.78
CA GLY A 5 0.83 -64.70 44.16
C GLY A 5 1.50 -64.40 42.82
N GLU A 6 0.87 -64.83 41.73
CA GLU A 6 1.25 -64.47 40.37
C GLU A 6 0.95 -62.98 40.12
N MET A 7 1.96 -62.12 40.31
CA MET A 7 1.88 -60.69 39.97
C MET A 7 1.80 -60.52 38.44
N GLY A 8 0.58 -60.55 37.91
CA GLY A 8 0.29 -60.18 36.52
C GLY A 8 0.71 -58.74 36.23
N ARG A 9 1.81 -58.57 35.50
CA ARG A 9 2.28 -57.26 35.03
C ARG A 9 1.24 -56.66 34.10
N ARG A 10 0.59 -55.57 34.52
CA ARG A 10 -0.27 -54.78 33.64
C ARG A 10 0.55 -54.37 32.41
N PRO A 11 0.10 -54.64 31.17
CA PRO A 11 0.83 -54.23 29.99
C PRO A 11 0.93 -52.71 29.98
N ARG A 12 2.13 -52.19 30.26
CA ARG A 12 2.45 -50.78 30.06
C ARG A 12 2.59 -50.56 28.57
N GLY A 13 1.58 -49.96 27.98
CA GLY A 13 1.55 -49.66 26.57
C GLY A 13 0.24 -49.02 26.17
N ARG A 14 0.27 -48.33 25.03
CA ARG A 14 -0.93 -47.81 24.39
C ARG A 14 -1.85 -49.01 24.08
N PRO A 15 -3.18 -48.93 24.30
CA PRO A 15 -4.10 -50.03 24.03
C PRO A 15 -3.87 -50.65 22.66
N ALA A 16 -3.92 -51.98 22.58
CA ALA A 16 -3.85 -52.71 21.32
C ALA A 16 -4.97 -52.20 20.39
N GLY A 17 -4.60 -51.69 19.21
CA GLY A 17 -5.55 -51.09 18.26
C GLY A 17 -5.52 -49.56 18.19
N SER A 18 -4.72 -48.89 19.01
CA SER A 18 -4.50 -47.45 18.91
C SER A 18 -3.62 -47.07 17.69
N LYS A 19 -4.14 -47.26 16.48
CA LYS A 19 -3.51 -46.73 15.27
C LYS A 19 -3.56 -45.19 15.35
N ASN A 20 -2.42 -44.53 15.16
CA ASN A 20 -2.36 -43.08 15.02
C ASN A 20 -3.12 -42.72 13.73
N ARG A 21 -4.43 -42.45 13.84
CA ARG A 21 -5.20 -42.00 12.69
C ARG A 21 -4.55 -40.68 12.27
N PRO A 22 -4.04 -40.55 11.04
CA PRO A 22 -3.52 -39.27 10.58
C PRO A 22 -4.64 -38.25 10.79
N LYS A 23 -4.32 -37.16 11.48
CA LYS A 23 -5.27 -36.06 11.67
C LYS A 23 -5.78 -35.70 10.26
N PRO A 24 -7.11 -35.63 10.05
CA PRO A 24 -7.62 -35.23 8.75
C PRO A 24 -6.96 -33.91 8.36
N PRO A 25 -6.52 -33.75 7.10
CA PRO A 25 -5.90 -32.51 6.66
C PRO A 25 -6.85 -31.36 6.98
N ILE A 26 -6.33 -30.30 7.59
CA ILE A 26 -7.11 -29.08 7.78
C ILE A 26 -7.25 -28.46 6.40
N ILE A 27 -8.39 -28.72 5.74
CA ILE A 27 -8.72 -28.08 4.48
C ILE A 27 -9.33 -26.72 4.80
N ILE A 28 -8.57 -25.64 4.59
CA ILE A 28 -9.07 -24.28 4.74
C ILE A 28 -9.93 -23.97 3.50
N ASN A 29 -11.22 -24.33 3.56
CA ASN A 29 -12.19 -24.09 2.50
C ASN A 29 -12.86 -22.70 2.57
N ARG A 30 -12.38 -21.81 3.44
CA ARG A 30 -12.90 -20.45 3.57
C ARG A 30 -11.84 -19.46 3.13
N ASP A 31 -12.18 -18.66 2.12
CA ASP A 31 -11.51 -17.39 1.90
C ASP A 31 -11.51 -16.62 3.22
N SER A 32 -10.32 -16.29 3.73
CA SER A 32 -10.23 -15.44 4.90
C SER A 32 -10.75 -14.05 4.53
N ALA A 33 -11.42 -13.35 5.45
CA ALA A 33 -11.86 -11.98 5.21
C ALA A 33 -10.71 -11.03 4.83
N ASN A 34 -9.48 -11.43 5.21
CA ASN A 34 -8.23 -10.74 4.96
C ASN A 34 -7.49 -11.23 3.71
N ALA A 35 -8.02 -12.20 2.96
CA ALA A 35 -7.40 -12.64 1.72
C ALA A 35 -7.38 -11.50 0.70
N LEU A 36 -6.22 -11.35 0.05
CA LEU A 36 -6.08 -10.47 -1.10
C LEU A 36 -6.84 -11.07 -2.28
N ARG A 37 -7.68 -10.26 -2.90
CA ARG A 37 -8.38 -10.63 -4.12
C ARG A 37 -7.82 -9.87 -5.29
N THR A 38 -7.37 -10.58 -6.31
CA THR A 38 -6.96 -9.97 -7.57
C THR A 38 -8.18 -9.53 -8.38
N HIS A 39 -8.06 -8.36 -9.01
CA HIS A 39 -9.05 -7.81 -9.92
C HIS A 39 -8.35 -7.42 -11.22
N LEU A 40 -9.03 -7.74 -12.33
CA LEU A 40 -8.78 -7.13 -13.62
C LEU A 40 -9.97 -6.21 -13.87
N MET A 41 -9.71 -4.91 -13.90
CA MET A 41 -10.72 -3.86 -14.02
C MET A 41 -10.61 -3.22 -15.40
N GLU A 42 -11.64 -3.35 -16.20
CA GLU A 42 -11.75 -2.64 -17.47
C GLU A 42 -12.48 -1.31 -17.25
N ILE A 43 -11.89 -0.22 -17.76
CA ILE A 43 -12.42 1.13 -17.73
C ILE A 43 -12.69 1.55 -19.17
N ALA A 44 -13.93 1.95 -19.43
CA ALA A 44 -14.38 2.34 -20.76
C ALA A 44 -13.76 3.67 -21.20
N ASP A 45 -13.80 3.91 -22.52
CA ASP A 45 -13.39 5.18 -23.11
C ASP A 45 -14.16 6.36 -22.51
N GLY A 46 -13.47 7.50 -22.35
CA GLY A 46 -14.03 8.72 -21.79
C GLY A 46 -14.36 8.69 -20.30
N CYS A 47 -14.09 7.59 -19.60
CA CYS A 47 -14.30 7.49 -18.15
C CYS A 47 -13.09 7.99 -17.36
N ASP A 48 -13.34 8.60 -16.20
CA ASP A 48 -12.30 8.96 -15.25
C ASP A 48 -11.84 7.72 -14.47
N ILE A 49 -10.56 7.40 -14.62
CA ILE A 49 -9.91 6.26 -13.97
C ILE A 49 -9.89 6.43 -12.44
N MET A 50 -9.56 7.62 -11.96
CA MET A 50 -9.47 7.92 -10.53
C MET A 50 -10.83 7.73 -9.85
N GLU A 51 -11.88 8.27 -10.47
CA GLU A 51 -13.24 8.15 -9.98
C GLU A 51 -13.73 6.70 -10.02
N SER A 52 -13.48 5.97 -11.11
CA SER A 52 -13.92 4.59 -11.30
C SER A 52 -13.38 3.66 -10.20
N VAL A 53 -12.08 3.74 -9.92
CA VAL A 53 -11.44 2.91 -8.89
C VAL A 53 -11.85 3.35 -7.48
N SER A 54 -11.95 4.67 -7.22
CA SER A 54 -12.47 5.20 -5.96
C SER A 54 -13.89 4.72 -5.67
N ASN A 55 -14.77 4.74 -6.68
CA ASN A 55 -16.14 4.23 -6.58
C ASN A 55 -16.17 2.74 -6.30
N PHE A 56 -15.30 1.95 -6.95
CA PHE A 56 -15.18 0.52 -6.66
C PHE A 56 -14.79 0.26 -5.20
N SER A 57 -13.76 0.95 -4.70
CA SER A 57 -13.28 0.84 -3.33
C SER A 57 -14.38 1.19 -2.32
N ARG A 58 -15.06 2.33 -2.51
CA ARG A 58 -16.15 2.81 -1.65
C ARG A 58 -17.36 1.88 -1.65
N ARG A 59 -17.83 1.44 -2.82
CA ARG A 59 -19.02 0.57 -2.92
C ARG A 59 -18.80 -0.81 -2.29
N ARG A 60 -17.56 -1.31 -2.32
CA ARG A 60 -17.24 -2.63 -1.73
C ARG A 60 -16.69 -2.55 -0.31
N GLN A 61 -16.44 -1.36 0.22
CA GLN A 61 -15.77 -1.17 1.51
C GLN A 61 -14.46 -1.97 1.58
N ARG A 62 -13.62 -1.82 0.55
CA ARG A 62 -12.33 -2.51 0.44
C ARG A 62 -11.24 -1.55 -0.04
N GLY A 63 -10.05 -1.67 0.53
CA GLY A 63 -8.86 -1.04 -0.02
C GLY A 63 -8.47 -1.69 -1.35
N VAL A 64 -7.92 -0.90 -2.26
CA VAL A 64 -7.44 -1.33 -3.57
C VAL A 64 -6.00 -0.88 -3.75
N CYS A 65 -5.12 -1.79 -4.11
CA CYS A 65 -3.75 -1.53 -4.52
C CYS A 65 -3.64 -1.78 -6.02
N ILE A 66 -3.24 -0.75 -6.76
CA ILE A 66 -3.06 -0.78 -8.21
C ILE A 66 -1.63 -1.25 -8.49
N MET A 67 -1.52 -2.38 -9.18
CA MET A 67 -0.24 -3.02 -9.48
C MET A 67 0.28 -2.58 -10.85
N SER A 68 -0.62 -2.50 -11.83
CA SER A 68 -0.32 -2.00 -13.17
C SER A 68 -1.59 -1.54 -13.88
N GLY A 69 -1.40 -0.78 -14.96
CA GLY A 69 -2.46 -0.36 -15.87
C GLY A 69 -1.92 -0.27 -17.29
N THR A 70 -2.76 -0.61 -18.26
CA THR A 70 -2.43 -0.56 -19.69
C THR A 70 -3.56 0.09 -20.46
N GLY A 71 -3.21 0.87 -21.49
CA GLY A 71 -4.17 1.65 -22.27
C GLY A 71 -3.66 3.07 -22.45
N ASN A 72 -4.58 3.97 -22.80
CA ASN A 72 -4.22 5.34 -23.12
C ASN A 72 -5.07 6.33 -22.35
N VAL A 73 -4.50 7.50 -22.10
CA VAL A 73 -5.14 8.61 -21.38
C VAL A 73 -4.99 9.91 -22.15
N THR A 74 -5.78 10.91 -21.81
CA THR A 74 -5.71 12.23 -22.44
C THR A 74 -5.76 13.36 -21.43
N ASN A 75 -5.12 14.49 -21.76
CA ASN A 75 -5.14 15.75 -20.99
C ASN A 75 -4.81 15.53 -19.50
N VAL A 76 -3.59 15.07 -19.23
CA VAL A 76 -3.18 14.61 -17.90
C VAL A 76 -2.56 15.74 -17.09
N ASN A 77 -2.96 15.89 -15.84
CA ASN A 77 -2.33 16.81 -14.89
C ASN A 77 -1.44 16.02 -13.93
N LEU A 78 -0.16 16.39 -13.85
CA LEU A 78 0.83 15.71 -13.03
C LEU A 78 1.49 16.68 -12.06
N LYS A 79 1.66 16.25 -10.81
CA LYS A 79 2.64 16.84 -9.90
C LYS A 79 3.96 16.10 -10.09
N GLN A 80 4.96 16.78 -10.64
CA GLN A 80 6.26 16.18 -10.92
C GLN A 80 7.18 16.24 -9.69
N PRO A 81 7.96 15.18 -9.39
CA PRO A 81 8.90 15.20 -8.27
C PRO A 81 9.98 16.30 -8.39
N ALA A 82 10.37 16.64 -9.62
CA ALA A 82 11.42 17.62 -9.91
C ALA A 82 10.98 19.09 -9.74
N SER A 83 9.68 19.35 -9.62
CA SER A 83 9.11 20.69 -9.44
C SER A 83 8.05 20.68 -8.31
N PRO A 84 8.48 20.62 -7.04
CA PRO A 84 7.55 20.57 -5.91
C PRO A 84 6.63 21.80 -5.88
N GLY A 85 5.33 21.56 -6.02
CA GLY A 85 4.29 22.62 -5.95
C GLY A 85 3.74 23.04 -7.30
N GLU A 86 4.38 22.66 -8.41
CA GLU A 86 3.89 22.94 -9.76
C GLU A 86 3.09 21.75 -10.31
N ILE A 87 1.98 22.05 -11.00
CA ILE A 87 1.16 21.07 -11.71
C ILE A 87 1.44 21.23 -13.20
N ALA A 88 2.06 20.22 -13.80
CA ALA A 88 2.27 20.14 -15.24
C ALA A 88 1.00 19.62 -15.92
N THR A 89 0.43 20.44 -16.81
CA THR A 89 -0.71 20.04 -17.66
C THR A 89 -0.18 19.54 -18.99
N LEU A 90 -0.42 18.27 -19.29
CA LEU A 90 0.02 17.59 -20.50
C LEU A 90 -1.16 17.41 -21.44
N HIS A 91 -1.20 18.19 -22.51
CA HIS A 91 -2.23 18.09 -23.54
C HIS A 91 -1.89 17.02 -24.58
N GLY A 92 -2.91 16.31 -25.04
CA GLY A 92 -2.79 15.25 -26.04
C GLY A 92 -3.14 13.87 -25.51
N ARG A 93 -2.73 12.84 -26.24
CA ARG A 93 -2.97 11.44 -25.93
C ARG A 93 -1.65 10.76 -25.58
N PHE A 94 -1.67 9.99 -24.49
CA PHE A 94 -0.50 9.34 -23.94
C PHE A 94 -0.75 7.86 -23.71
N GLU A 95 0.29 7.04 -23.83
CA GLU A 95 0.25 5.62 -23.48
C GLU A 95 0.70 5.43 -22.04
N ILE A 96 -0.05 4.62 -21.29
CA ILE A 96 0.30 4.23 -19.93
C ILE A 96 1.44 3.21 -20.00
N LEU A 97 2.62 3.60 -19.51
CA LEU A 97 3.75 2.70 -19.34
C LEU A 97 3.74 2.02 -17.97
N SER A 98 3.34 2.77 -16.95
CA SER A 98 3.19 2.28 -15.58
C SER A 98 2.13 3.07 -14.85
N LEU A 99 1.35 2.35 -14.03
CA LEU A 99 0.32 2.91 -13.17
C LEU A 99 0.39 2.18 -11.83
N SER A 100 0.55 2.93 -10.75
CA SER A 100 0.60 2.37 -9.41
C SER A 100 -0.03 3.32 -8.41
N GLY A 101 -0.54 2.80 -7.32
CA GLY A 101 -1.17 3.62 -6.29
C GLY A 101 -2.18 2.84 -5.48
N SER A 102 -2.94 3.55 -4.67
CA SER A 102 -3.92 2.94 -3.78
C SER A 102 -5.18 3.79 -3.66
N PHE A 103 -6.28 3.12 -3.35
CA PHE A 103 -7.55 3.75 -3.01
C PHE A 103 -8.08 3.10 -1.76
N LEU A 104 -8.37 3.92 -0.75
CA LEU A 104 -8.89 3.46 0.52
C LEU A 104 -10.32 4.01 0.71
N PRO A 105 -11.27 3.18 1.18
CA PRO A 105 -12.60 3.66 1.51
C PRO A 105 -12.55 4.52 2.79
N PRO A 106 -13.56 5.37 3.05
CA PRO A 106 -13.74 6.01 4.34
C PRO A 106 -13.66 4.98 5.48
N PRO A 107 -13.04 5.30 6.63
CA PRO A 107 -12.70 6.63 7.13
C PRO A 107 -11.34 7.20 6.66
N ALA A 108 -10.59 6.48 5.80
CA ALA A 108 -9.30 6.97 5.34
C ALA A 108 -9.42 8.34 4.63
N PRO A 109 -8.50 9.29 4.88
CA PRO A 109 -8.50 10.57 4.18
C PRO A 109 -8.35 10.39 2.67
N SER A 110 -8.94 11.30 1.89
CA SER A 110 -8.78 11.30 0.43
C SER A 110 -7.31 11.40 0.00
N ALA A 111 -6.47 12.09 0.77
CA ALA A 111 -5.03 12.20 0.55
C ALA A 111 -4.27 10.86 0.66
N ALA A 112 -4.88 9.83 1.27
CA ALA A 112 -4.33 8.48 1.30
C ALA A 112 -4.59 7.70 0.00
N SER A 113 -5.43 8.24 -0.89
CA SER A 113 -5.71 7.68 -2.20
C SER A 113 -5.04 8.50 -3.29
N GLY A 114 -4.40 7.84 -4.24
CA GLY A 114 -3.66 8.50 -5.30
C GLY A 114 -3.08 7.53 -6.31
N LEU A 115 -2.73 8.05 -7.47
CA LEU A 115 -2.02 7.33 -8.52
C LEU A 115 -0.71 8.05 -8.86
N THR A 116 0.32 7.26 -9.08
CA THR A 116 1.55 7.64 -9.76
C THR A 116 1.55 6.97 -11.11
N ILE A 117 1.87 7.73 -12.15
CA ILE A 117 1.79 7.29 -13.53
C ILE A 117 3.06 7.66 -14.28
N TYR A 118 3.48 6.79 -15.21
CA TYR A 118 4.46 7.09 -16.24
C TYR A 118 3.81 6.92 -17.61
N LEU A 119 4.04 7.90 -18.47
CA LEU A 119 3.37 8.08 -19.73
C LEU A 119 4.38 8.23 -20.87
N ALA A 120 4.13 7.56 -21.98
CA ALA A 120 4.81 7.84 -23.24
C ALA A 120 3.99 8.87 -24.05
N GLY A 121 4.66 9.95 -24.48
CA GLY A 121 4.15 10.87 -25.48
C GLY A 121 4.69 10.54 -26.87
N GLY A 122 4.37 11.38 -27.87
CA GLY A 122 5.00 11.28 -29.19
C GLY A 122 6.52 11.46 -29.12
N GLN A 123 7.28 10.97 -30.10
CA GLN A 123 8.75 11.14 -30.17
C GLN A 123 9.57 10.42 -29.06
N GLY A 124 9.01 9.40 -28.42
CA GLY A 124 9.75 8.59 -27.43
C GLY A 124 10.00 9.28 -26.09
N GLN A 125 9.34 10.41 -25.84
CA GLN A 125 9.41 11.12 -24.57
C GLN A 125 8.61 10.39 -23.48
N VAL A 126 9.17 10.30 -22.29
CA VAL A 126 8.52 9.73 -21.11
C VAL A 126 8.38 10.79 -20.03
N VAL A 127 7.19 10.89 -19.47
CA VAL A 127 6.86 11.82 -18.39
C VAL A 127 6.12 11.08 -17.29
N GLY A 128 6.42 11.40 -16.03
CA GLY A 128 5.78 10.75 -14.90
C GLY A 128 5.62 11.67 -13.70
N GLY A 129 4.74 11.26 -12.79
CA GLY A 129 4.42 12.01 -11.58
C GLY A 129 3.15 11.50 -10.91
N SER A 130 2.74 12.18 -9.84
CA SER A 130 1.47 11.92 -9.19
C SER A 130 0.33 12.56 -9.98
N VAL A 131 -0.72 11.80 -10.25
CA VAL A 131 -1.92 12.26 -10.95
C VAL A 131 -2.66 13.27 -10.08
N VAL A 132 -3.05 14.40 -10.67
CA VAL A 132 -3.86 15.43 -10.02
C VAL A 132 -5.20 15.56 -10.74
N GLY A 133 -6.30 15.48 -10.00
CA GLY A 133 -7.65 15.57 -10.57
C GLY A 133 -8.01 14.35 -11.42
N ALA A 134 -8.80 14.58 -12.47
CA ALA A 134 -9.32 13.52 -13.33
C ALA A 134 -8.24 12.92 -14.23
N LEU A 135 -8.29 11.60 -14.42
CA LEU A 135 -7.45 10.88 -15.37
C LEU A 135 -8.35 10.21 -16.42
N MET A 136 -8.56 10.90 -17.54
CA MET A 136 -9.50 10.47 -18.57
C MET A 136 -8.91 9.38 -19.46
N ALA A 137 -9.62 8.25 -19.57
CA ALA A 137 -9.30 7.19 -20.51
C ALA A 137 -9.52 7.64 -21.98
N SER A 138 -8.64 7.22 -22.88
CA SER A 138 -8.70 7.44 -24.33
C SER A 138 -8.65 6.09 -25.06
N GLY A 139 -9.78 5.40 -25.03
CA GLY A 139 -9.93 3.97 -25.33
C GLY A 139 -10.01 3.12 -24.06
N PRO A 140 -10.22 1.80 -24.21
CA PRO A 140 -10.28 0.89 -23.07
C PRO A 140 -8.96 0.88 -22.28
N VAL A 141 -9.06 1.00 -20.96
CA VAL A 141 -7.94 0.88 -20.03
C VAL A 141 -8.16 -0.34 -19.14
N VAL A 142 -7.16 -1.21 -19.06
CA VAL A 142 -7.20 -2.39 -18.20
C VAL A 142 -6.26 -2.19 -17.02
N ILE A 143 -6.78 -2.34 -15.82
CA ILE A 143 -6.05 -2.20 -14.57
C ILE A 143 -5.97 -3.55 -13.84
N MET A 144 -4.75 -3.91 -13.45
CA MET A 144 -4.50 -5.03 -12.55
C MET A 144 -4.37 -4.50 -11.12
N ALA A 145 -5.19 -5.02 -10.22
CA ALA A 145 -5.25 -4.57 -8.84
C ALA A 145 -5.42 -5.72 -7.85
N ALA A 146 -5.04 -5.50 -6.60
CA ALA A 146 -5.37 -6.36 -5.47
C ALA A 146 -6.28 -5.60 -4.49
N SER A 147 -7.29 -6.26 -3.92
CA SER A 147 -8.15 -5.65 -2.91
C SER A 147 -8.16 -6.41 -1.57
N PHE A 148 -8.27 -5.65 -0.49
CA PHE A 148 -8.20 -6.11 0.90
C PHE A 148 -9.35 -5.54 1.74
N GLY A 149 -9.83 -6.30 2.73
CA GLY A 149 -11.00 -5.95 3.55
C GLY A 149 -10.69 -5.00 4.71
N ASN A 150 -9.61 -5.25 5.44
CA ASN A 150 -9.17 -4.40 6.55
C ASN A 150 -8.12 -3.38 6.08
N ALA A 151 -8.58 -2.34 5.41
CA ALA A 151 -7.73 -1.21 5.09
C ALA A 151 -7.53 -0.33 6.33
N ALA A 152 -6.30 -0.22 6.82
CA ALA A 152 -5.90 0.76 7.83
C ALA A 152 -5.11 1.90 7.17
N TYR A 153 -5.28 3.11 7.69
CA TYR A 153 -4.45 4.26 7.34
C TYR A 153 -3.75 4.75 8.60
N GLU A 154 -2.43 4.71 8.58
CA GLU A 154 -1.57 5.15 9.68
C GLU A 154 -0.56 6.16 9.15
N ARG A 155 -0.36 7.28 9.85
CA ARG A 155 0.62 8.30 9.49
C ARG A 155 1.88 8.06 10.31
N LEU A 156 3.01 7.80 9.62
CA LEU A 156 4.30 7.57 10.26
C LEU A 156 5.18 8.83 10.18
N PRO A 157 6.08 9.08 11.17
CA PRO A 157 6.21 8.35 12.43
C PRO A 157 4.96 8.51 13.31
N LEU A 158 4.55 7.45 13.99
CA LEU A 158 3.46 7.53 14.95
C LEU A 158 3.93 8.46 16.07
N GLU A 159 3.21 9.55 16.32
CA GLU A 159 3.42 10.32 17.54
C GLU A 159 3.09 9.40 18.72
N GLU A 160 4.00 9.28 19.69
CA GLU A 160 3.73 8.52 20.90
C GLU A 160 2.67 9.28 21.69
N ASP A 161 1.47 8.70 21.79
CA ASP A 161 0.45 9.18 22.71
C ASP A 161 0.98 9.03 24.15
N ASP A 162 1.62 10.07 24.69
CA ASP A 162 1.91 10.25 26.11
C ASP A 162 0.58 10.46 26.87
N GLN A 163 -0.30 9.46 26.86
CA GLN A 163 -1.49 9.40 27.69
C GLN A 163 -1.07 8.98 29.09
N ASN A 164 -0.53 9.93 29.85
CA ASN A 164 -0.49 9.85 31.31
C ASN A 164 -1.93 10.04 31.83
N PRO A 165 -2.60 9.04 32.43
CA PRO A 165 -3.92 9.25 33.00
C PRO A 165 -3.73 9.97 34.35
N LEU A 166 -3.85 11.30 34.36
CA LEU A 166 -4.05 12.03 35.61
C LEU A 166 -5.46 11.72 36.13
N PRO A 167 -5.61 11.25 37.38
CA PRO A 167 -6.92 10.95 37.95
C PRO A 167 -7.74 12.24 38.18
N VAL A 168 -9.01 12.16 37.79
CA VAL A 168 -10.04 13.18 37.97
C VAL A 168 -10.33 13.38 39.47
N ALA A 169 -10.32 14.63 39.93
CA ALA A 169 -10.97 15.02 41.19
C ALA A 169 -11.99 16.15 40.90
N PRO A 170 -13.24 16.06 41.37
CA PRO A 170 -14.26 17.07 41.13
C PRO A 170 -14.29 18.12 42.25
N GLY A 171 -14.42 19.40 41.90
CA GLY A 171 -14.91 20.40 42.87
C GLY A 171 -14.59 21.87 42.56
N GLY A 172 -15.65 22.65 42.27
CA GLY A 172 -15.79 24.04 42.76
C GLY A 172 -15.58 25.21 41.78
N SER A 173 -16.69 25.69 41.22
CA SER A 173 -17.16 27.04 40.81
C SER A 173 -16.23 28.29 40.68
N PRO A 174 -16.65 29.32 39.89
CA PRO A 174 -15.77 30.23 39.14
C PRO A 174 -15.47 31.56 39.85
N GLY A 175 -14.31 32.15 39.56
CA GLY A 175 -13.91 33.49 39.99
C GLY A 175 -13.06 34.19 38.93
N ALA A 176 -13.49 35.38 38.54
CA ALA A 176 -12.91 36.24 37.51
C ALA A 176 -11.53 36.82 37.87
N THR A 177 -10.68 37.12 36.87
CA THR A 177 -10.13 38.47 36.55
C THR A 177 -8.88 38.39 35.67
N GLY A 178 -8.85 39.23 34.61
CA GLY A 178 -7.72 40.10 34.27
C GLY A 178 -6.51 39.57 33.47
N GLY A 179 -6.30 40.13 32.27
CA GLY A 179 -5.03 40.78 31.93
C GLY A 179 -4.04 40.09 30.96
N HIS A 180 -4.02 40.61 29.73
CA HIS A 180 -2.87 40.87 28.84
C HIS A 180 -1.80 39.80 28.50
N GLY A 181 -1.52 39.67 27.19
CA GLY A 181 -0.24 39.17 26.67
C GLY A 181 -0.27 38.87 25.16
N GLN A 182 0.30 39.76 24.36
CA GLN A 182 0.60 39.60 22.93
C GLN A 182 1.55 38.41 22.67
N GLN A 183 1.45 37.72 21.52
CA GLN A 183 2.40 37.79 20.40
C GLN A 183 2.07 36.75 19.30
N GLN A 184 2.44 37.12 18.09
CA GLN A 184 2.09 36.58 16.77
C GLN A 184 3.29 35.81 16.16
N GLN A 185 3.06 35.07 15.05
CA GLN A 185 4.03 34.46 14.08
C GLN A 185 4.64 33.10 14.49
N LEU A 186 4.85 32.10 13.62
CA LEU A 186 5.07 32.04 12.16
C LEU A 186 4.71 30.65 11.60
N LEU A 187 4.25 30.66 10.35
CA LEU A 187 4.13 29.54 9.43
C LEU A 187 5.54 29.01 9.06
N ALA A 188 5.76 27.70 9.08
CA ALA A 188 6.86 27.10 8.30
C ALA A 188 6.55 25.64 7.96
N ASP A 189 6.39 25.45 6.66
CA ASP A 189 6.45 24.24 5.85
C ASP A 189 7.44 23.18 6.34
N GLY A 190 6.97 21.94 6.49
CA GLY A 190 7.76 20.77 6.89
C GLY A 190 8.11 19.86 5.72
N SER A 191 8.76 20.43 4.70
CA SER A 191 9.34 19.69 3.57
C SER A 191 10.55 18.86 4.01
N ILE A 192 10.37 17.56 4.23
CA ILE A 192 11.43 16.57 4.56
C ILE A 192 12.35 16.19 3.38
N LEU A 193 12.34 16.93 2.27
CA LEU A 193 13.18 16.61 1.10
C LEU A 193 14.60 17.19 1.15
N HIS A 194 15.05 17.71 2.30
CA HIS A 194 16.35 18.37 2.40
C HIS A 194 17.58 17.47 2.68
N VAL A 195 17.49 16.15 2.47
CA VAL A 195 18.63 15.24 2.70
C VAL A 195 18.91 14.37 1.48
N MET A 196 19.12 14.95 0.30
CA MET A 196 19.87 14.28 -0.77
C MET A 196 20.75 15.31 -1.49
N PRO A 197 22.08 15.10 -1.61
CA PRO A 197 22.94 16.00 -2.36
C PRO A 197 22.58 15.96 -3.86
N PRO A 198 22.57 17.10 -4.55
CA PRO A 198 22.27 17.15 -5.97
C PRO A 198 23.53 16.78 -6.73
N ASN A 199 23.69 15.51 -7.14
CA ASN A 199 24.53 15.07 -8.26
C ASN A 199 24.51 13.54 -8.40
N LEU A 200 23.50 13.00 -9.07
CA LEU A 200 23.54 11.65 -9.67
C LEU A 200 23.13 11.68 -11.15
N LEU A 201 23.38 12.83 -11.81
CA LEU A 201 23.16 13.02 -13.25
C LEU A 201 24.50 13.32 -13.93
N ASN A 202 25.46 12.39 -13.85
CA ASN A 202 26.43 12.16 -14.93
C ASN A 202 27.32 10.95 -14.66
N SER A 203 27.69 10.25 -15.74
CA SER A 203 28.65 9.13 -15.86
C SER A 203 28.17 7.71 -15.50
N ILE A 204 27.37 7.12 -16.40
CA ILE A 204 27.54 5.68 -16.69
C ILE A 204 28.79 5.56 -17.57
N GLN A 205 29.94 5.34 -16.95
CA GLN A 205 31.13 4.85 -17.66
C GLN A 205 31.22 3.35 -17.38
N LEU A 206 30.81 2.55 -18.37
CA LEU A 206 30.94 1.09 -18.31
C LEU A 206 32.43 0.72 -18.24
N PRO A 207 32.86 -0.13 -17.29
CA PRO A 207 34.17 -0.76 -17.37
C PRO A 207 34.19 -1.73 -18.57
N PRO A 208 35.29 -1.80 -19.34
CA PRO A 208 35.45 -2.81 -20.37
C PRO A 208 35.76 -4.17 -19.73
N GLU A 209 35.30 -5.23 -20.39
CA GLU A 209 35.70 -6.65 -20.26
C GLU A 209 35.00 -7.53 -19.20
N GLY A 210 34.03 -8.32 -19.68
CA GLY A 210 34.07 -9.80 -19.66
C GLY A 210 34.02 -10.53 -18.31
N TYR A 211 32.81 -10.77 -17.76
CA TYR A 211 32.63 -11.64 -16.58
C TYR A 211 31.76 -12.89 -16.82
N TRP A 212 31.59 -13.34 -18.07
CA TRP A 212 30.91 -14.61 -18.34
C TRP A 212 31.64 -15.44 -19.39
N ALA A 213 32.72 -16.10 -18.97
CA ALA A 213 33.17 -17.31 -19.62
C ALA A 213 33.85 -18.26 -18.63
N THR A 214 33.53 -19.53 -18.79
CA THR A 214 34.16 -20.75 -18.26
C THR A 214 33.63 -21.31 -16.92
N GLY A 215 33.04 -22.51 -17.02
CA GLY A 215 32.78 -23.36 -15.85
C GLY A 215 31.68 -24.39 -16.05
N ARG A 216 31.81 -25.30 -17.03
CA ARG A 216 30.98 -26.53 -17.07
C ARG A 216 31.61 -27.56 -16.12
N PRO A 217 30.90 -28.14 -15.14
CA PRO A 217 31.44 -29.25 -14.35
C PRO A 217 31.32 -30.57 -15.14
N PRO A 218 32.26 -31.51 -14.95
CA PRO A 218 32.17 -32.84 -15.54
C PRO A 218 31.27 -33.76 -14.70
N PHE A 219 30.83 -34.85 -15.36
CA PHE A 219 29.92 -35.94 -14.97
C PHE A 219 28.43 -35.64 -15.22
#